data_AF-A0A534TWQ0-F1
#
_entry.id   AF-A0A534TWQ0-F1
#
_cell.length_a   1.000
_cell.length_b   1.000
_cell.length_c   1.000
_cell.angle_alpha   90.00
_cell.angle_beta   90.00
_cell.angle_gamma   90.00
#
_symmetry.space_group_name_H-M   'P 1'
#
loop_
_entity.id
_entity.type
_entity.pdbx_description
1 polymer ?
#
loop_
_entity_poly.entity_id
_entity_poly.type
_entity_poly.pdbx_seq_one_letter_code
_entity_poly.pdbx_strand_id
1 'polypeptide(L)'
;MITKIVIERKEIFADGHEFPVTGAYEKLVGKVRGEVDPKNPLNKIIVNLDKAPTNSRRRVEYRADLYILKPMDMERGNKKIFFDPPNRGGKHILALLNDAPSNNDPTTLKDAGNGFLMRQGYTVVWGGWHGGLSGKNFVVMDVPVATNKGKEIVGVVRTEIVADEAGVFSMPLSADPRIASYETASTDKSSASLTVREKSYEARIAIPNSEWEYATCEKDDTGKNIIRPSTTDLYLRSGFKPNHIYEFIYPARNPLVLGLGFAAVRDTVSFLRYERKDQAGNQNPLAFGKKETGVRRAYAWGRSVSARFIRDFVYHGANEDESHRQVFDAVCPYVAGGGRMFLNYEFARPVTSSQQHNDQPDPELFPFAYNV
;
A
#
# COMPACT_ATOMS: atom_id res chain seq x y z
N MET A 1 6.09 -10.02 -14.41
CA MET A 1 7.52 -9.66 -14.61
C MET A 1 7.69 -8.18 -14.86
N ILE A 2 8.87 -7.61 -14.54
CA ILE A 2 9.23 -6.21 -14.83
C ILE A 2 9.49 -6.02 -16.32
N THR A 3 8.74 -5.11 -16.94
CA THR A 3 8.91 -4.74 -18.35
C THR A 3 9.81 -3.52 -18.49
N LYS A 4 9.75 -2.58 -17.53
CA LYS A 4 10.56 -1.37 -17.55
C LYS A 4 10.86 -0.84 -16.14
N ILE A 5 12.10 -0.46 -15.88
CA ILE A 5 12.52 0.37 -14.76
C ILE A 5 12.92 1.76 -15.27
N VAL A 6 12.49 2.81 -14.57
CA VAL A 6 12.83 4.19 -14.89
C VAL A 6 13.34 4.85 -13.62
N ILE A 7 14.62 5.24 -13.60
CA ILE A 7 15.18 6.08 -12.55
C ILE A 7 15.00 7.53 -12.98
N GLU A 8 14.19 8.27 -12.22
CA GLU A 8 13.82 9.66 -12.51
C GLU A 8 14.75 10.63 -11.78
N ARG A 9 15.21 10.28 -10.58
CA ARG A 9 16.19 11.04 -9.81
C ARG A 9 17.29 10.15 -9.30
N LYS A 10 18.51 10.67 -9.37
CA LYS A 10 19.72 10.09 -8.81
C LYS A 10 20.44 11.19 -8.04
N GLU A 11 20.56 11.03 -6.72
CA GLU A 11 21.04 12.06 -5.81
C GLU A 11 22.08 11.47 -4.86
N ILE A 12 23.13 12.24 -4.54
CA ILE A 12 24.08 11.85 -3.49
C ILE A 12 23.35 11.97 -2.14
N PHE A 13 23.41 10.92 -1.32
CA PHE A 13 22.78 10.92 -0.01
C PHE A 13 23.73 11.50 1.04
N ALA A 14 23.18 12.26 1.99
CA ALA A 14 23.90 12.83 3.12
C ALA A 14 25.15 13.64 2.71
N ASP A 15 25.05 14.40 1.62
CA ASP A 15 26.13 15.23 1.06
C ASP A 15 27.45 14.45 0.84
N GLY A 16 27.34 13.15 0.55
CA GLY A 16 28.50 12.29 0.27
C GLY A 16 29.20 11.79 1.54
N HIS A 17 28.53 11.83 2.70
CA HIS A 17 29.07 11.31 3.94
C HIS A 17 29.56 9.86 3.79
N GLU A 18 30.82 9.62 4.15
CA GLU A 18 31.44 8.30 4.12
C GLU A 18 31.06 7.49 5.37
N PHE A 19 30.12 6.57 5.23
CA PHE A 19 29.83 5.61 6.29
C PHE A 19 31.02 4.64 6.43
N PRO A 20 31.49 4.34 7.67
CA PRO A 20 32.60 3.43 7.89
C PRO A 20 32.45 2.12 7.12
N VAL A 21 33.54 1.66 6.49
CA VAL A 21 33.64 0.46 5.62
C VAL A 21 32.93 0.60 4.27
N THR A 22 31.69 1.07 4.24
CA THR A 22 30.78 0.95 3.08
C THR A 22 30.79 2.16 2.15
N GLY A 23 31.26 3.30 2.67
CA GLY A 23 31.44 4.55 1.94
C GLY A 23 30.16 5.36 1.71
N ALA A 24 30.23 6.32 0.79
CA ALA A 24 29.09 7.15 0.42
C ALA A 24 27.93 6.35 -0.20
N TYR A 25 26.72 6.87 -0.01
CA TYR A 25 25.48 6.31 -0.52
C TYR A 25 24.84 7.24 -1.54
N GLU A 26 24.03 6.65 -2.41
CA GLU A 26 23.17 7.37 -3.35
C GLU A 26 21.71 6.95 -3.20
N LYS A 27 20.85 7.90 -3.54
CA LYS A 27 19.40 7.83 -3.50
C LYS A 27 18.88 7.80 -4.92
N LEU A 28 18.14 6.74 -5.26
CA LEU A 28 17.49 6.58 -6.55
C LEU A 28 15.99 6.61 -6.36
N VAL A 29 15.31 7.51 -7.06
CA VAL A 29 13.85 7.62 -7.06
C VAL A 29 13.35 7.37 -8.47
N GLY A 30 12.36 6.50 -8.61
CA GLY A 30 11.90 6.11 -9.91
C GLY A 30 10.64 5.27 -9.84
N LYS A 31 10.38 4.54 -10.93
CA LYS A 31 9.19 3.73 -11.10
C LYS A 31 9.51 2.44 -11.82
N VAL A 32 8.76 1.40 -11.49
CA VAL A 32 8.74 0.13 -12.20
C VAL A 32 7.42 -0.01 -12.93
N ARG A 33 7.48 -0.61 -14.12
CA ARG A 33 6.32 -1.10 -14.87
C ARG A 33 6.47 -2.60 -14.99
N GLY A 34 5.38 -3.31 -14.77
CA GLY A 34 5.35 -4.76 -14.90
C GLY A 34 4.04 -5.23 -15.49
N GLU A 35 4.05 -6.50 -15.88
CA GLU A 35 2.85 -7.15 -16.39
C GLU A 35 2.78 -8.62 -15.94
N VAL A 36 1.57 -9.09 -15.63
CA VAL A 36 1.30 -10.46 -15.18
C VAL A 36 0.32 -11.17 -16.10
N ASP A 37 0.45 -12.49 -16.19
CA ASP A 37 -0.53 -13.32 -16.88
C ASP A 37 -1.67 -13.62 -15.91
N PRO A 38 -2.93 -13.33 -16.25
CA PRO A 38 -4.06 -13.83 -15.48
C PRO A 38 -4.13 -15.36 -15.44
N LYS A 39 -3.55 -16.05 -16.43
CA LYS A 39 -3.60 -17.52 -16.54
C LYS A 39 -2.45 -18.24 -15.85
N ASN A 40 -1.37 -17.54 -15.50
CA ASN A 40 -0.23 -18.14 -14.81
C ASN A 40 -0.69 -18.62 -13.41
N PRO A 41 -0.45 -19.88 -13.03
CA PRO A 41 -0.83 -20.42 -11.73
C PRO A 41 -0.44 -19.54 -10.54
N LEU A 42 0.74 -18.92 -10.57
CA LEU A 42 1.25 -18.06 -9.49
C LEU A 42 0.46 -16.74 -9.35
N ASN A 43 -0.28 -16.34 -10.38
CA ASN A 43 -1.08 -15.11 -10.36
C ASN A 43 -2.58 -15.39 -10.18
N LYS A 44 -3.03 -16.65 -10.30
CA LYS A 44 -4.45 -17.03 -10.13
C LYS A 44 -5.02 -16.70 -8.74
N ILE A 45 -4.14 -16.56 -7.75
CA ILE A 45 -4.54 -16.14 -6.40
C ILE A 45 -5.05 -14.71 -6.37
N ILE A 46 -4.69 -13.86 -7.35
CA ILE A 46 -5.01 -12.43 -7.34
C ILE A 46 -6.49 -12.27 -7.72
N VAL A 47 -7.28 -11.84 -6.75
CA VAL A 47 -8.72 -11.61 -6.94
C VAL A 47 -8.94 -10.54 -8.00
N ASN A 48 -9.90 -10.81 -8.89
CA ASN A 48 -10.29 -9.96 -10.02
C ASN A 48 -9.23 -9.74 -11.10
N LEU A 49 -8.11 -10.49 -11.09
CA LEU A 49 -7.11 -10.36 -12.14
C LEU A 49 -7.63 -10.75 -13.52
N ASP A 50 -8.52 -11.74 -13.59
CA ASP A 50 -9.20 -12.19 -14.80
C ASP A 50 -10.24 -11.19 -15.34
N LYS A 51 -10.64 -10.24 -14.51
CA LYS A 51 -11.56 -9.13 -14.82
C LYS A 51 -10.83 -7.82 -15.15
N ALA A 52 -9.51 -7.79 -15.00
CA ALA A 52 -8.71 -6.60 -15.27
C ALA A 52 -8.56 -6.35 -16.78
N PRO A 53 -8.45 -5.08 -17.22
CA PRO A 53 -8.05 -4.77 -18.60
C PRO A 53 -6.67 -5.37 -18.92
N THR A 54 -6.52 -5.89 -20.13
CA THR A 54 -5.27 -6.47 -20.61
C THR A 54 -4.71 -5.69 -21.80
N ASN A 55 -3.38 -5.64 -21.90
CA ASN A 55 -2.70 -5.09 -23.08
C ASN A 55 -2.79 -6.02 -24.31
N SER A 56 -2.17 -5.63 -25.42
CA SER A 56 -2.14 -6.41 -26.67
C SER A 56 -1.52 -7.81 -26.54
N ARG A 57 -0.72 -8.04 -25.48
CA ARG A 57 -0.13 -9.35 -25.13
C ARG A 57 -1.02 -10.17 -24.20
N ARG A 58 -2.25 -9.72 -23.91
CA ARG A 58 -3.20 -10.31 -22.96
C ARG A 58 -2.66 -10.38 -21.52
N ARG A 59 -1.78 -9.44 -21.16
CA ARG A 59 -1.21 -9.31 -19.81
C ARG A 59 -1.85 -8.13 -19.10
N VAL A 60 -1.96 -8.22 -17.79
CA VAL A 60 -2.45 -7.13 -16.93
C VAL A 60 -1.26 -6.31 -16.48
N GLU A 61 -1.32 -5.01 -16.72
CA GLU A 61 -0.23 -4.08 -16.42
C GLU A 61 -0.41 -3.44 -15.03
N TYR A 62 0.72 -3.14 -14.40
CA TYR A 62 0.78 -2.34 -13.19
C TYR A 62 2.00 -1.41 -13.24
N ARG A 63 1.95 -0.36 -12.42
CA ARG A 63 3.06 0.56 -12.21
C ARG A 63 3.23 0.77 -10.71
N ALA A 64 4.47 0.80 -10.24
CA ALA A 64 4.74 1.07 -8.83
C ALA A 64 5.90 2.06 -8.71
N ASP A 65 5.86 2.88 -7.66
CA ASP A 65 6.99 3.70 -7.27
C ASP A 65 8.12 2.84 -6.71
N LEU A 66 9.35 3.29 -6.94
CA LEU A 66 10.57 2.64 -6.50
C LEU A 66 11.49 3.68 -5.85
N TYR A 67 12.00 3.34 -4.68
CA TYR A 67 12.99 4.16 -3.97
C TYR A 67 14.13 3.25 -3.49
N ILE A 68 15.36 3.66 -3.73
CA ILE A 68 16.55 2.88 -3.37
C ILE A 68 17.54 3.80 -2.66
N LEU A 69 18.04 3.36 -1.51
CA LEU A 69 19.29 3.85 -0.93
C LEU A 69 20.33 2.75 -1.02
N LYS A 70 21.44 3.00 -1.70
CA LYS A 70 22.49 1.99 -1.91
C LYS A 70 23.90 2.60 -1.79
N PRO A 71 24.92 1.78 -1.50
CA PRO A 71 26.30 2.21 -1.66
C PRO A 71 26.57 2.72 -3.08
N MET A 72 27.32 3.82 -3.21
CA MET A 72 27.82 4.28 -4.51
C MET A 72 28.75 3.23 -5.11
N ASP A 73 29.65 2.68 -4.28
CA ASP A 73 30.45 1.50 -4.61
C ASP A 73 29.76 0.24 -4.07
N MET A 74 29.10 -0.49 -4.97
CA MET A 74 28.40 -1.73 -4.61
C MET A 74 29.34 -2.86 -4.17
N GLU A 75 30.64 -2.82 -4.48
CA GLU A 75 31.60 -3.82 -4.02
C GLU A 75 31.90 -3.69 -2.52
N ARG A 76 31.79 -2.46 -1.98
CA ARG A 76 31.88 -2.16 -0.54
C ARG A 76 30.60 -2.47 0.24
N GLY A 77 29.49 -2.74 -0.46
CA GLY A 77 28.23 -3.17 0.13
C GLY A 77 28.25 -4.62 0.62
N ASN A 78 27.28 -4.98 1.46
CA ASN A 78 27.16 -6.35 1.98
C ASN A 78 26.46 -7.33 1.00
N LYS A 79 26.08 -6.84 -0.18
CA LYS A 79 25.42 -7.60 -1.26
C LYS A 79 24.02 -8.10 -0.87
N LYS A 80 23.32 -7.38 0.03
CA LYS A 80 21.98 -7.72 0.51
C LYS A 80 21.01 -6.57 0.27
N ILE A 81 19.83 -6.92 -0.25
CA ILE A 81 18.67 -6.03 -0.27
C ILE A 81 17.96 -6.13 1.08
N PHE A 82 17.60 -4.98 1.64
CA PHE A 82 16.63 -4.87 2.72
C PHE A 82 15.40 -4.12 2.23
N PHE A 83 14.35 -4.86 1.91
CA PHE A 83 13.10 -4.34 1.37
C PHE A 83 12.15 -3.92 2.50
N ASP A 84 11.66 -2.69 2.44
CA ASP A 84 10.61 -2.14 3.32
C ASP A 84 9.38 -1.82 2.45
N PRO A 85 8.31 -2.64 2.50
CA PRO A 85 7.05 -2.27 1.89
C PRO A 85 6.52 -1.04 2.62
N PRO A 86 6.24 0.08 1.92
CA PRO A 86 5.78 1.29 2.58
C PRO A 86 4.49 1.06 3.38
N ASN A 87 4.45 1.48 4.65
CA ASN A 87 3.23 1.40 5.46
C ASN A 87 2.35 2.61 5.12
N ARG A 88 1.24 2.37 4.42
CA ARG A 88 0.35 3.45 3.94
C ARG A 88 1.13 4.51 3.15
N GLY A 89 2.08 4.06 2.32
CA GLY A 89 2.97 4.92 1.55
C GLY A 89 4.20 5.45 2.31
N GLY A 90 4.25 5.27 3.63
CA GLY A 90 5.32 5.74 4.51
C GLY A 90 6.54 4.81 4.59
N LYS A 91 7.74 5.39 4.65
CA LYS A 91 9.03 4.70 4.84
C LYS A 91 9.38 4.69 6.32
N HIS A 92 9.60 3.52 6.91
CA HIS A 92 9.80 3.42 8.36
C HIS A 92 11.11 2.77 8.78
N ILE A 93 11.74 2.00 7.90
CA ILE A 93 12.90 1.20 8.27
C ILE A 93 14.08 2.03 8.80
N LEU A 94 14.33 3.24 8.26
CA LEU A 94 15.39 4.12 8.78
C LEU A 94 15.05 4.67 10.16
N ALA A 95 13.82 5.11 10.38
CA ALA A 95 13.40 5.64 11.67
C ALA A 95 13.51 4.59 12.78
N LEU A 96 13.30 3.31 12.46
CA LEU A 96 13.26 2.23 13.45
C LEU A 96 14.55 1.44 13.60
N LEU A 97 15.39 1.34 12.56
CA LEU A 97 16.66 0.62 12.64
C LEU A 97 17.87 1.55 12.75
N ASN A 98 17.73 2.81 12.35
CA ASN A 98 18.79 3.81 12.47
C ASN A 98 18.47 4.94 13.46
N ASP A 99 17.34 4.92 14.19
CA ASP A 99 16.91 6.06 15.03
C ASP A 99 16.82 7.39 14.27
N ALA A 100 16.51 7.34 12.97
CA ALA A 100 16.36 8.52 12.13
C ALA A 100 15.02 9.23 12.40
N PRO A 101 14.90 10.54 12.09
CA PRO A 101 13.58 11.17 12.03
C PRO A 101 12.69 10.49 10.98
N SER A 102 11.38 10.50 11.22
CA SER A 102 10.41 10.02 10.21
C SER A 102 10.45 10.94 8.99
N ASN A 103 10.79 10.38 7.83
CA ASN A 103 10.89 11.13 6.58
C ASN A 103 10.60 10.20 5.39
N ASN A 104 9.75 10.66 4.47
CA ASN A 104 9.44 9.94 3.23
C ASN A 104 10.36 10.32 2.07
N ASP A 105 11.27 11.27 2.23
CA ASP A 105 12.32 11.59 1.26
C ASP A 105 13.68 11.84 1.96
N PRO A 106 14.27 10.79 2.58
CA PRO A 106 15.53 10.91 3.30
C PRO A 106 16.66 11.38 2.38
N THR A 107 17.27 12.54 2.70
CA THR A 107 18.27 13.17 1.82
C THR A 107 19.53 13.61 2.57
N THR A 108 19.40 14.05 3.82
CA THR A 108 20.48 14.62 4.62
C THR A 108 21.14 13.59 5.53
N LEU A 109 22.29 13.93 6.13
CA LEU A 109 22.93 13.07 7.15
C LEU A 109 22.02 12.84 8.36
N LYS A 110 21.20 13.83 8.74
CA LYS A 110 20.22 13.67 9.81
C LYS A 110 19.19 12.58 9.47
N ASP A 111 18.79 12.47 8.21
CA ASP A 111 17.85 11.43 7.75
C ASP A 111 18.47 10.02 7.75
N ALA A 112 19.80 9.91 7.85
CA ALA A 112 20.47 8.63 8.06
C ALA A 112 20.33 8.14 9.51
N GLY A 113 20.00 9.03 10.45
CA GLY A 113 20.04 8.78 11.89
C GLY A 113 21.44 8.36 12.34
N ASN A 114 21.51 7.30 13.12
CA ASN A 114 22.76 6.66 13.48
C ASN A 114 23.42 5.92 12.30
N GLY A 115 22.80 5.77 11.12
CA GLY A 115 23.41 5.15 9.94
C GLY A 115 23.69 3.65 10.04
N PHE A 116 23.06 2.91 10.97
CA PHE A 116 23.29 1.48 11.19
C PHE A 116 23.21 0.65 9.91
N LEU A 117 22.11 0.76 9.16
CA LEU A 117 21.93 0.02 7.90
C LEU A 117 23.02 0.34 6.87
N MET A 118 23.44 1.61 6.80
CA MET A 118 24.47 2.07 5.88
C MET A 118 25.83 1.49 6.25
N ARG A 119 26.24 1.58 7.53
CA ARG A 119 27.48 0.97 8.05
C ARG A 119 27.52 -0.55 7.87
N GLN A 120 26.36 -1.21 7.88
CA GLN A 120 26.27 -2.64 7.62
C GLN A 120 26.28 -2.99 6.12
N GLY A 121 26.21 -2.00 5.22
CA GLY A 121 26.37 -2.17 3.77
C GLY A 121 25.09 -2.55 3.05
N TYR A 122 23.92 -2.38 3.67
CA TYR A 122 22.64 -2.76 3.06
C TYR A 122 22.25 -1.83 1.92
N THR A 123 21.69 -2.41 0.85
CA THR A 123 20.85 -1.65 -0.07
C THR A 123 19.42 -1.66 0.46
N VAL A 124 18.88 -0.50 0.83
CA VAL A 124 17.51 -0.35 1.30
C VAL A 124 16.61 -0.04 0.12
N VAL A 125 15.53 -0.80 -0.04
CA VAL A 125 14.59 -0.66 -1.15
C VAL A 125 13.17 -0.50 -0.63
N TRP A 126 12.46 0.50 -1.15
CA TRP A 126 11.02 0.64 -0.99
C TRP A 126 10.34 0.48 -2.34
N GLY A 127 9.29 -0.33 -2.39
CA GLY A 127 8.50 -0.56 -3.59
C GLY A 127 7.02 -0.40 -3.30
N GLY A 128 6.31 0.31 -4.17
CA GLY A 128 4.87 0.50 -4.07
C GLY A 128 4.12 -0.81 -4.19
N TRP A 129 3.18 -1.05 -3.28
CA TRP A 129 2.33 -2.26 -3.26
C TRP A 129 0.86 -1.96 -2.98
N HIS A 130 0.54 -0.77 -2.49
CA HIS A 130 -0.83 -0.37 -2.17
C HIS A 130 -1.28 0.72 -3.13
N GLY A 131 -2.32 0.43 -3.90
CA GLY A 131 -2.97 1.38 -4.79
C GLY A 131 -4.10 2.15 -4.12
N GLY A 132 -4.50 3.27 -4.73
CA GLY A 132 -5.56 4.12 -4.18
C GLY A 132 -5.14 4.92 -2.94
N LEU A 133 -3.84 5.15 -2.75
CA LEU A 133 -3.30 6.00 -1.68
C LEU A 133 -2.98 7.41 -2.18
N SER A 134 -3.24 8.41 -1.34
CA SER A 134 -2.86 9.80 -1.56
C SER A 134 -2.07 10.34 -0.36
N GLY A 135 -0.97 11.04 -0.65
CA GLY A 135 -0.14 11.66 0.38
C GLY A 135 1.21 12.13 -0.17
N LYS A 136 1.81 13.11 0.52
CA LYS A 136 3.08 13.71 0.08
C LYS A 136 4.21 12.69 0.16
N ASN A 137 4.92 12.52 -0.96
CA ASN A 137 6.08 11.61 -1.09
C ASN A 137 5.78 10.15 -0.70
N PHE A 138 4.52 9.74 -0.77
CA PHE A 138 4.15 8.34 -0.56
C PHE A 138 4.72 7.49 -1.70
N VAL A 139 5.12 6.26 -1.37
CA VAL A 139 5.51 5.24 -2.34
C VAL A 139 4.30 4.35 -2.56
N VAL A 140 3.66 4.50 -3.71
CA VAL A 140 2.37 3.89 -4.03
C VAL A 140 2.45 3.07 -5.31
N MET A 141 1.35 2.42 -5.68
CA MET A 141 1.22 1.79 -6.98
C MET A 141 -0.07 2.20 -7.69
N ASP A 142 -0.05 2.14 -9.01
CA ASP A 142 -1.22 2.24 -9.85
C ASP A 142 -1.69 0.82 -10.19
N VAL A 143 -2.95 0.51 -9.86
CA VAL A 143 -3.60 -0.75 -10.20
C VAL A 143 -4.82 -0.49 -11.09
N PRO A 144 -5.15 -1.42 -12.00
CA PRO A 144 -6.35 -1.30 -12.80
C PRO A 144 -7.61 -1.51 -11.96
N VAL A 145 -8.70 -0.96 -12.48
CA VAL A 145 -10.07 -1.27 -12.09
C VAL A 145 -10.48 -2.59 -12.75
N ALA A 146 -11.09 -3.49 -11.99
CA ALA A 146 -11.70 -4.69 -12.52
C ALA A 146 -13.06 -4.38 -13.17
N THR A 147 -13.34 -5.03 -14.30
CA THR A 147 -14.58 -4.83 -15.07
C THR A 147 -15.25 -6.16 -15.40
N ASN A 148 -16.58 -6.17 -15.48
CA ASN A 148 -17.31 -7.30 -16.03
C ASN A 148 -17.43 -7.13 -17.55
N LYS A 149 -16.43 -7.63 -18.29
CA LYS A 149 -16.36 -7.52 -19.76
C LYS A 149 -16.49 -6.07 -20.25
N GLY A 150 -15.76 -5.15 -19.61
CA GLY A 150 -15.78 -3.72 -19.92
C GLY A 150 -16.94 -2.93 -19.28
N LYS A 151 -17.84 -3.59 -18.52
CA LYS A 151 -18.87 -2.93 -17.71
C LYS A 151 -18.43 -2.80 -16.25
N GLU A 152 -19.03 -1.85 -15.55
CA GLU A 152 -18.82 -1.69 -14.11
C GLU A 152 -19.15 -2.98 -13.35
N ILE A 153 -18.39 -3.23 -12.28
CA ILE A 153 -18.74 -4.24 -11.27
C ILE A 153 -19.34 -3.47 -10.11
N VAL A 154 -20.53 -3.89 -9.67
CA VAL A 154 -21.22 -3.32 -8.51
C VAL A 154 -21.29 -4.39 -7.43
N GLY A 155 -20.93 -4.03 -6.20
CA GLY A 155 -21.00 -4.91 -5.03
C GLY A 155 -21.36 -4.14 -3.78
N VAL A 156 -22.01 -4.82 -2.83
CA VAL A 156 -22.33 -4.23 -1.54
C VAL A 156 -21.08 -4.22 -0.67
N VAL A 157 -20.71 -3.05 -0.17
CA VAL A 157 -19.58 -2.90 0.75
C VAL A 157 -20.06 -2.37 2.08
N ARG A 158 -19.27 -2.63 3.11
CA ARG A 158 -19.47 -2.13 4.46
C ARG A 158 -18.25 -1.33 4.88
N THR A 159 -18.50 -0.13 5.40
CA THR A 159 -17.47 0.69 6.03
C THR A 159 -17.94 1.12 7.40
N GLU A 160 -17.07 0.98 8.42
CA GLU A 160 -17.23 1.74 9.65
C GLU A 160 -16.46 3.05 9.56
N ILE A 161 -17.15 4.14 9.89
CA ILE A 161 -16.62 5.49 9.94
C ILE A 161 -16.64 5.94 11.40
N VAL A 162 -15.48 6.34 11.89
CA VAL A 162 -15.32 6.91 13.23
C VAL A 162 -14.65 8.28 13.04
N ALA A 163 -15.32 9.33 13.50
CA ALA A 163 -14.72 10.65 13.58
C ALA A 163 -14.13 10.83 14.98
N ASP A 164 -12.89 11.29 15.06
CA ASP A 164 -12.18 11.47 16.33
C ASP A 164 -12.53 12.82 17.00
N GLU A 165 -13.05 13.77 16.22
CA GLU A 165 -13.29 15.14 16.63
C GLU A 165 -14.74 15.59 16.40
N ALA A 166 -15.18 16.57 17.19
CA ALA A 166 -16.48 17.20 17.02
C ALA A 166 -16.47 18.18 15.83
N GLY A 167 -17.64 18.45 15.27
CA GLY A 167 -17.76 19.42 14.16
C GLY A 167 -17.36 18.86 12.79
N VAL A 168 -17.15 17.54 12.69
CA VAL A 168 -17.00 16.83 11.42
C VAL A 168 -18.39 16.52 10.87
N PHE A 169 -18.68 16.97 9.65
CA PHE A 169 -19.98 16.78 9.00
C PHE A 169 -19.94 15.85 7.81
N SER A 170 -18.78 15.62 7.22
CA SER A 170 -18.60 14.64 6.15
C SER A 170 -17.32 13.85 6.33
N MET A 171 -17.35 12.58 5.93
CA MET A 171 -16.20 11.66 5.96
C MET A 171 -16.13 10.89 4.63
N PRO A 172 -14.94 10.55 4.14
CA PRO A 172 -14.82 9.71 2.95
C PRO A 172 -15.39 8.31 3.22
N LEU A 173 -16.01 7.69 2.21
CA LEU A 173 -16.55 6.32 2.29
C LEU A 173 -15.46 5.24 2.52
N SER A 174 -14.18 5.58 2.36
CA SER A 174 -13.04 4.74 2.77
C SER A 174 -12.80 4.75 4.29
N ALA A 175 -13.40 5.70 5.01
CA ALA A 175 -13.13 6.08 6.40
C ALA A 175 -11.72 6.63 6.67
N ASP A 176 -10.88 6.79 5.65
CA ASP A 176 -9.51 7.31 5.80
C ASP A 176 -9.21 8.26 4.63
N PRO A 177 -8.96 9.56 4.88
CA PRO A 177 -8.74 10.55 3.81
C PRO A 177 -7.50 10.29 2.96
N ARG A 178 -6.59 9.41 3.40
CA ARG A 178 -5.41 8.99 2.61
C ARG A 178 -5.74 7.93 1.57
N ILE A 179 -6.97 7.43 1.54
CA ILE A 179 -7.38 6.27 0.76
C ILE A 179 -8.58 6.64 -0.09
N ALA A 180 -8.48 6.33 -1.38
CA ALA A 180 -9.58 6.47 -2.30
C ALA A 180 -10.78 5.63 -1.84
N SER A 181 -11.92 6.29 -1.71
CA SER A 181 -13.21 5.62 -1.56
C SER A 181 -13.54 4.83 -2.82
N TYR A 182 -14.19 3.68 -2.66
CA TYR A 182 -14.98 3.13 -3.75
C TYR A 182 -16.21 4.01 -3.94
N GLU A 183 -16.46 4.46 -5.17
CA GLU A 183 -17.63 5.27 -5.45
C GLU A 183 -18.91 4.47 -5.23
N THR A 184 -19.97 5.14 -4.76
CA THR A 184 -21.30 4.55 -4.82
C THR A 184 -21.75 4.37 -6.27
N ALA A 185 -22.38 3.23 -6.56
CA ALA A 185 -22.99 2.92 -7.85
C ALA A 185 -24.33 3.66 -8.04
N SER A 186 -24.95 4.11 -6.95
CA SER A 186 -26.22 4.83 -6.96
C SER A 186 -26.32 5.80 -5.80
N THR A 187 -26.83 7.00 -6.05
CA THR A 187 -27.18 7.96 -4.99
C THR A 187 -28.59 7.71 -4.44
N ASP A 188 -29.33 6.72 -4.96
CA ASP A 188 -30.59 6.28 -4.37
C ASP A 188 -30.36 5.64 -3.00
N LYS A 189 -30.73 6.39 -1.96
CA LYS A 189 -30.59 5.99 -0.55
C LYS A 189 -31.44 4.79 -0.16
N SER A 190 -32.39 4.34 -0.99
CA SER A 190 -33.13 3.09 -0.73
C SER A 190 -32.24 1.84 -0.83
N SER A 191 -31.10 1.96 -1.53
CA SER A 191 -30.13 0.89 -1.73
C SER A 191 -29.00 0.85 -0.70
N ALA A 192 -29.01 1.76 0.28
CA ALA A 192 -27.97 1.88 1.30
C ALA A 192 -28.57 2.02 2.70
N SER A 193 -27.78 1.74 3.72
CA SER A 193 -28.17 1.89 5.12
C SER A 193 -27.05 2.50 5.95
N LEU A 194 -27.42 3.44 6.82
CA LEU A 194 -26.54 4.02 7.82
C LEU A 194 -27.05 3.65 9.21
N THR A 195 -26.16 3.13 10.05
CA THR A 195 -26.46 2.89 11.46
C THR A 195 -25.39 3.50 12.34
N VAL A 196 -25.72 3.77 13.60
CA VAL A 196 -24.80 4.28 14.61
C VAL A 196 -24.87 3.44 15.87
N ARG A 197 -23.73 3.30 16.54
CA ARG A 197 -23.61 2.76 17.90
C ARG A 197 -22.39 3.36 18.59
N GLU A 198 -22.38 3.39 19.92
CA GLU A 198 -21.22 3.87 20.65
C GLU A 198 -20.15 2.77 20.72
N LYS A 199 -20.56 1.53 20.98
CA LYS A 199 -19.63 0.40 21.17
C LYS A 199 -19.88 -0.72 20.17
N SER A 200 -18.82 -1.47 19.84
CA SER A 200 -18.87 -2.53 18.82
C SER A 200 -19.96 -3.57 19.07
N TYR A 201 -20.20 -3.92 20.34
CA TYR A 201 -21.16 -4.94 20.80
C TYR A 201 -22.58 -4.43 21.04
N GLU A 202 -22.84 -3.13 20.88
CA GLU A 202 -24.18 -2.57 21.05
C GLU A 202 -25.07 -2.80 19.83
N ALA A 203 -26.38 -2.66 20.03
CA ALA A 203 -27.34 -2.70 18.95
C ALA A 203 -27.10 -1.55 17.97
N ARG A 204 -27.19 -1.86 16.67
CA ARG A 204 -27.14 -0.86 15.60
C ARG A 204 -28.42 -0.05 15.60
N ILE A 205 -28.32 1.27 15.74
CA ILE A 205 -29.46 2.18 15.67
C ILE A 205 -29.50 2.79 14.27
N ALA A 206 -30.58 2.58 13.53
CA ALA A 206 -30.73 3.11 12.17
C ALA A 206 -30.78 4.64 12.18
N ILE A 207 -30.04 5.26 11.26
CA ILE A 207 -30.15 6.69 10.95
C ILE A 207 -31.07 6.84 9.73
N PRO A 208 -32.19 7.58 9.83
CA PRO A 208 -33.12 7.75 8.72
C PRO A 208 -32.46 8.38 7.49
N ASN A 209 -32.93 8.00 6.29
CA ASN A 209 -32.42 8.54 5.03
C ASN A 209 -32.54 10.07 4.91
N SER A 210 -33.40 10.74 5.69
CA SER A 210 -33.49 12.21 5.73
C SER A 210 -32.28 12.92 6.37
N GLU A 211 -31.49 12.18 7.15
CA GLU A 211 -30.43 12.76 7.98
C GLU A 211 -29.05 12.75 7.32
N TRP A 212 -28.86 12.03 6.22
CA TRP A 212 -27.58 11.89 5.56
C TRP A 212 -27.68 11.99 4.04
N GLU A 213 -26.58 12.34 3.39
CA GLU A 213 -26.46 12.46 1.93
C GLU A 213 -25.11 11.93 1.46
N TYR A 214 -25.04 11.52 0.19
CA TYR A 214 -23.77 11.34 -0.51
C TYR A 214 -23.23 12.72 -0.91
N ALA A 215 -22.43 13.32 -0.03
CA ALA A 215 -21.98 14.70 -0.15
C ALA A 215 -20.73 14.98 0.71
N THR A 216 -20.00 16.03 0.33
CA THR A 216 -18.99 16.66 1.19
C THR A 216 -19.58 17.87 1.90
N CYS A 217 -19.00 18.23 3.04
CA CYS A 217 -19.30 19.46 3.77
C CYS A 217 -17.99 20.15 4.15
N GLU A 218 -17.78 21.32 3.56
CA GLU A 218 -16.64 22.18 3.86
C GLU A 218 -17.14 23.52 4.44
N LYS A 219 -16.30 24.20 5.21
CA LYS A 219 -16.61 25.56 5.65
C LYS A 219 -16.05 26.55 4.64
N ASP A 220 -16.85 27.55 4.27
CA ASP A 220 -16.34 28.71 3.54
C ASP A 220 -15.54 29.66 4.45
N ASP A 221 -15.00 30.72 3.86
CA ASP A 221 -14.22 31.75 4.57
C ASP A 221 -15.03 32.47 5.66
N THR A 222 -16.36 32.37 5.64
CA THR A 222 -17.28 32.93 6.65
C THR A 222 -17.64 31.92 7.75
N GLY A 223 -17.15 30.68 7.65
CA GLY A 223 -17.44 29.59 8.57
C GLY A 223 -18.76 28.87 8.31
N LYS A 224 -19.45 29.16 7.21
CA LYS A 224 -20.71 28.53 6.83
C LYS A 224 -20.45 27.20 6.11
N ASN A 225 -21.23 26.18 6.45
CA ASN A 225 -21.18 24.88 5.79
C ASN A 225 -21.68 24.98 4.34
N ILE A 226 -20.83 24.57 3.39
CA ILE A 226 -21.15 24.35 1.99
C ILE A 226 -21.23 22.85 1.76
N ILE A 227 -22.42 22.39 1.36
CA ILE A 227 -22.68 20.98 1.06
C ILE A 227 -22.61 20.80 -0.46
N ARG A 228 -21.82 19.82 -0.93
CA ARG A 228 -21.68 19.51 -2.36
C ARG A 228 -21.94 18.03 -2.60
N PRO A 229 -22.75 17.64 -3.59
CA PRO A 229 -22.92 16.22 -3.94
C PRO A 229 -21.57 15.54 -4.19
N SER A 230 -21.42 14.32 -3.70
CA SER A 230 -20.22 13.48 -3.85
C SER A 230 -20.65 12.04 -4.07
N THR A 231 -19.85 11.24 -4.77
CA THR A 231 -20.04 9.77 -4.84
C THR A 231 -19.07 9.02 -3.92
N THR A 232 -18.17 9.73 -3.23
CA THR A 232 -17.05 9.19 -2.45
C THR A 232 -17.10 9.58 -0.98
N ASP A 233 -18.11 10.32 -0.54
CA ASP A 233 -18.22 10.88 0.80
C ASP A 233 -19.62 10.71 1.38
N LEU A 234 -19.68 10.53 2.70
CA LEU A 234 -20.89 10.51 3.49
C LEU A 234 -20.99 11.81 4.29
N TYR A 235 -22.07 12.57 4.06
CA TYR A 235 -22.44 13.72 4.86
C TYR A 235 -23.54 13.35 5.87
N LEU A 236 -23.40 13.80 7.11
CA LEU A 236 -24.38 13.65 8.16
C LEU A 236 -24.83 15.02 8.67
N ARG A 237 -26.13 15.32 8.57
CA ARG A 237 -26.71 16.64 8.89
C ARG A 237 -26.44 17.08 10.32
N SER A 238 -26.50 16.14 11.27
CA SER A 238 -26.21 16.40 12.69
C SER A 238 -24.72 16.57 13.00
N GLY A 239 -23.84 16.24 12.05
CA GLY A 239 -22.44 15.96 12.32
C GLY A 239 -22.22 14.58 12.95
N PHE A 240 -21.00 14.08 12.79
CA PHE A 240 -20.54 12.85 13.42
C PHE A 240 -20.26 13.10 14.91
N LYS A 241 -20.74 12.21 15.77
CA LYS A 241 -20.39 12.21 17.19
C LYS A 241 -19.00 11.61 17.36
N PRO A 242 -18.10 12.25 18.14
CA PRO A 242 -16.77 11.71 18.39
C PRO A 242 -16.83 10.28 18.91
N ASN A 243 -15.95 9.43 18.38
CA ASN A 243 -15.78 8.03 18.76
C ASN A 243 -17.02 7.14 18.59
N HIS A 244 -18.10 7.61 17.97
CA HIS A 244 -19.22 6.73 17.61
C HIS A 244 -18.91 5.98 16.32
N ILE A 245 -19.43 4.77 16.21
CA ILE A 245 -19.22 3.88 15.08
C ILE A 245 -20.41 4.05 14.13
N TYR A 246 -20.16 4.68 12.99
CA TYR A 246 -21.13 4.80 11.92
C TYR A 246 -20.89 3.69 10.91
N GLU A 247 -21.77 2.69 10.88
CA GLU A 247 -21.69 1.61 9.91
C GLU A 247 -22.52 1.98 8.68
N PHE A 248 -21.84 2.11 7.56
CA PHE A 248 -22.44 2.43 6.27
C PHE A 248 -22.32 1.24 5.32
N ILE A 249 -23.47 0.77 4.83
CA ILE A 249 -23.57 -0.32 3.86
C ILE A 249 -24.17 0.26 2.58
N TYR A 250 -23.47 0.16 1.46
CA TYR A 250 -23.86 0.79 0.20
C TYR A 250 -23.39 -0.01 -1.02
N PRO A 251 -24.03 0.17 -2.20
CA PRO A 251 -23.56 -0.44 -3.42
C PRO A 251 -22.36 0.36 -3.94
N ALA A 252 -21.16 -0.18 -3.82
CA ALA A 252 -19.96 0.39 -4.42
C ALA A 252 -19.76 -0.11 -5.85
N ARG A 253 -19.01 0.64 -6.65
CA ARG A 253 -18.62 0.23 -8.01
C ARG A 253 -17.11 0.23 -8.23
N ASN A 254 -16.70 -0.49 -9.27
CA ASN A 254 -15.36 -0.40 -9.87
C ASN A 254 -14.24 -0.79 -8.89
N PRO A 255 -14.22 -2.04 -8.39
CA PRO A 255 -13.21 -2.50 -7.44
C PRO A 255 -11.82 -2.52 -8.08
N LEU A 256 -10.81 -2.15 -7.31
CA LEU A 256 -9.41 -2.17 -7.73
C LEU A 256 -8.82 -3.59 -7.59
N VAL A 257 -7.91 -3.95 -8.50
CA VAL A 257 -7.18 -5.23 -8.43
C VAL A 257 -5.97 -5.09 -7.49
N LEU A 258 -6.23 -4.85 -6.20
CA LEU A 258 -5.19 -4.51 -5.21
C LEU A 258 -4.22 -5.66 -4.92
N GLY A 259 -4.61 -6.91 -5.13
CA GLY A 259 -3.71 -8.08 -5.00
C GLY A 259 -2.52 -8.05 -5.95
N LEU A 260 -2.52 -7.20 -6.99
CA LEU A 260 -1.34 -6.93 -7.82
C LEU A 260 -0.15 -6.40 -7.02
N GLY A 261 -0.36 -5.85 -5.82
CA GLY A 261 0.72 -5.49 -4.90
C GLY A 261 1.66 -6.65 -4.59
N PHE A 262 1.16 -7.88 -4.51
CA PHE A 262 1.99 -9.08 -4.34
C PHE A 262 2.91 -9.29 -5.55
N ALA A 263 2.35 -9.23 -6.77
CA ALA A 263 3.12 -9.37 -7.99
C ALA A 263 4.14 -8.24 -8.17
N ALA A 264 3.76 -6.99 -7.87
CA ALA A 264 4.65 -5.84 -7.98
C ALA A 264 5.88 -5.97 -7.09
N VAL A 265 5.72 -6.38 -5.83
CA VAL A 265 6.84 -6.60 -4.91
C VAL A 265 7.68 -7.80 -5.33
N ARG A 266 7.04 -8.94 -5.63
CA ARG A 266 7.70 -10.17 -6.10
C ARG A 266 8.59 -9.89 -7.31
N ASP A 267 8.03 -9.28 -8.33
CA ASP A 267 8.70 -9.04 -9.60
C ASP A 267 9.80 -7.98 -9.45
N THR A 268 9.57 -6.92 -8.67
CA THR A 268 10.57 -5.86 -8.43
C THR A 268 11.79 -6.41 -7.71
N VAL A 269 11.59 -7.14 -6.61
CA VAL A 269 12.70 -7.68 -5.83
C VAL A 269 13.41 -8.79 -6.61
N SER A 270 12.66 -9.66 -7.31
CA SER A 270 13.26 -10.65 -8.22
C SER A 270 14.12 -9.99 -9.29
N PHE A 271 13.60 -8.95 -9.97
CA PHE A 271 14.36 -8.18 -10.96
C PHE A 271 15.65 -7.62 -10.38
N LEU A 272 15.56 -6.89 -9.26
CA LEU A 272 16.72 -6.27 -8.62
C LEU A 272 17.77 -7.30 -8.18
N ARG A 273 17.32 -8.51 -7.81
CA ARG A 273 18.19 -9.60 -7.36
C ARG A 273 18.83 -10.37 -8.51
N TYR A 274 18.10 -10.67 -9.58
CA TYR A 274 18.53 -11.67 -10.57
C TYR A 274 18.81 -11.11 -11.96
N GLU A 275 18.13 -10.04 -12.35
CA GLU A 275 18.18 -9.56 -13.73
C GLU A 275 19.19 -8.41 -13.87
N ARG A 276 19.98 -8.41 -14.94
CA ARG A 276 20.94 -7.32 -15.20
C ARG A 276 20.30 -6.14 -15.94
N LYS A 277 19.26 -6.42 -16.72
CA LYS A 277 18.51 -5.43 -17.50
C LYS A 277 17.04 -5.78 -17.53
N ASP A 278 16.19 -4.78 -17.66
CA ASP A 278 14.77 -5.00 -17.92
C ASP A 278 14.52 -5.40 -19.38
N GLN A 279 13.26 -5.68 -19.73
CA GLN A 279 12.89 -6.05 -21.11
C GLN A 279 13.10 -4.91 -22.12
N ALA A 280 13.15 -3.66 -21.67
CA ALA A 280 13.43 -2.49 -22.49
C ALA A 280 14.93 -2.18 -22.61
N GLY A 281 15.80 -3.00 -22.00
CA GLY A 281 17.25 -2.85 -22.03
C GLY A 281 17.83 -1.86 -21.01
N ASN A 282 17.03 -1.28 -20.12
CA ASN A 282 17.54 -0.42 -19.04
C ASN A 282 18.29 -1.26 -18.01
N GLN A 283 19.41 -0.74 -17.51
CA GLN A 283 20.25 -1.44 -16.55
C GLN A 283 19.54 -1.55 -15.19
N ASN A 284 19.70 -2.71 -14.54
CA ASN A 284 19.35 -2.84 -13.12
C ASN A 284 20.32 -1.97 -12.29
N PRO A 285 19.82 -1.03 -11.47
CA PRO A 285 20.67 -0.14 -10.68
C PRO A 285 21.52 -0.85 -9.61
N LEU A 286 21.21 -2.11 -9.29
CA LEU A 286 21.97 -2.94 -8.36
C LEU A 286 22.90 -3.93 -9.05
N ALA A 287 22.92 -3.98 -10.38
CA ALA A 287 23.82 -4.87 -11.11
C ALA A 287 25.22 -4.26 -11.23
N PHE A 288 26.18 -4.82 -10.51
CA PHE A 288 27.60 -4.45 -10.56
C PHE A 288 28.50 -5.62 -11.01
N GLY A 289 28.00 -6.85 -11.02
CA GLY A 289 28.72 -8.00 -11.54
C GLY A 289 28.82 -8.02 -13.08
N LYS A 290 29.88 -8.65 -13.60
CA LYS A 290 30.09 -8.84 -15.05
C LYS A 290 29.13 -9.84 -15.67
N LYS A 291 28.70 -10.85 -14.90
CA LYS A 291 27.83 -11.95 -15.37
C LYS A 291 26.49 -12.03 -14.61
N GLU A 292 26.46 -11.54 -13.38
CA GLU A 292 25.31 -11.55 -12.47
C GLU A 292 25.09 -10.15 -11.89
N THR A 293 24.01 -9.93 -11.14
CA THR A 293 23.76 -8.65 -10.46
C THR A 293 24.83 -8.37 -9.39
N GLY A 294 25.27 -9.41 -8.67
CA GLY A 294 26.13 -9.31 -7.50
C GLY A 294 25.35 -9.24 -6.18
N VAL A 295 24.01 -9.14 -6.22
CA VAL A 295 23.12 -9.27 -5.05
C VAL A 295 23.02 -10.75 -4.66
N ARG A 296 23.26 -11.06 -3.38
CA ARG A 296 23.28 -12.45 -2.87
C ARG A 296 22.05 -12.81 -2.06
N ARG A 297 21.50 -11.86 -1.29
CA ARG A 297 20.33 -12.08 -0.43
C ARG A 297 19.34 -10.93 -0.53
N ALA A 298 18.08 -11.23 -0.30
CA ALA A 298 17.03 -10.23 -0.12
C ALA A 298 16.23 -10.55 1.14
N TYR A 299 16.07 -9.55 2.00
CA TYR A 299 15.26 -9.62 3.20
C TYR A 299 14.08 -8.66 3.09
N ALA A 300 12.94 -9.02 3.65
CA ALA A 300 11.83 -8.11 3.83
C ALA A 300 11.64 -7.79 5.31
N TRP A 301 11.45 -6.53 5.63
CA TRP A 301 11.00 -6.09 6.96
C TRP A 301 9.81 -5.17 6.78
N GLY A 302 8.85 -5.27 7.68
CA GLY A 302 7.71 -4.37 7.69
C GLY A 302 7.25 -4.15 9.12
N ARG A 303 6.42 -3.14 9.31
CA ARG A 303 5.77 -2.85 10.60
C ARG A 303 4.28 -2.64 10.39
N SER A 304 3.45 -3.11 11.32
CA SER A 304 2.00 -2.88 11.28
C SER A 304 1.42 -3.38 9.93
N VAL A 305 0.72 -2.54 9.15
CA VAL A 305 0.15 -2.92 7.85
C VAL A 305 1.18 -3.54 6.91
N SER A 306 2.39 -2.99 6.79
CA SER A 306 3.40 -3.57 5.89
C SER A 306 3.96 -4.91 6.39
N ALA A 307 3.91 -5.17 7.69
CA ALA A 307 4.24 -6.48 8.24
C ALA A 307 3.13 -7.51 7.97
N ARG A 308 1.85 -7.10 8.05
CA ARG A 308 0.72 -7.93 7.61
C ARG A 308 0.82 -8.25 6.12
N PHE A 309 1.22 -7.27 5.28
CA PHE A 309 1.48 -7.48 3.87
C PHE A 309 2.52 -8.58 3.62
N ILE A 310 3.69 -8.51 4.26
CA ILE A 310 4.74 -9.52 4.04
C ILE A 310 4.30 -10.90 4.51
N ARG A 311 3.53 -10.99 5.60
CA ARG A 311 2.94 -12.27 6.04
C ARG A 311 1.99 -12.82 4.98
N ASP A 312 1.10 -11.98 4.47
CA ASP A 312 0.10 -12.38 3.48
C ASP A 312 0.75 -12.75 2.14
N PHE A 313 1.80 -12.03 1.77
CA PHE A 313 2.67 -12.33 0.62
C PHE A 313 3.26 -13.74 0.72
N VAL A 314 3.80 -14.13 1.87
CA VAL A 314 4.31 -15.49 2.08
C VAL A 314 3.17 -16.51 2.11
N TYR A 315 2.07 -16.21 2.80
CA TYR A 315 0.90 -17.09 2.90
C TYR A 315 0.32 -17.44 1.52
N HIS A 316 0.23 -16.46 0.63
CA HIS A 316 -0.27 -16.65 -0.73
C HIS A 316 0.78 -17.24 -1.71
N GLY A 317 1.97 -17.62 -1.22
CA GLY A 317 3.02 -18.20 -2.05
C GLY A 317 3.73 -17.20 -2.97
N ALA A 318 3.58 -15.89 -2.74
CA ALA A 318 4.18 -14.87 -3.59
C ALA A 318 5.71 -14.76 -3.44
N ASN A 319 6.32 -15.52 -2.52
CA ASN A 319 7.78 -15.63 -2.37
C ASN A 319 8.48 -16.46 -3.46
N GLU A 320 7.77 -16.78 -4.53
CA GLU A 320 8.24 -17.51 -5.70
C GLU A 320 7.92 -16.70 -6.96
N ASP A 321 8.93 -16.34 -7.76
CA ASP A 321 8.74 -15.58 -8.99
C ASP A 321 8.24 -16.43 -10.18
N GLU A 322 7.88 -15.80 -11.29
CA GLU A 322 7.37 -16.51 -12.49
C GLU A 322 8.41 -17.45 -13.16
N SER A 323 9.66 -17.44 -12.69
CA SER A 323 10.73 -18.37 -13.08
C SER A 323 11.05 -19.39 -11.98
N HIS A 324 10.16 -19.54 -11.00
CA HIS A 324 10.28 -20.47 -9.86
C HIS A 324 11.51 -20.20 -8.97
N ARG A 325 11.96 -18.94 -8.88
CA ARG A 325 13.05 -18.52 -8.00
C ARG A 325 12.51 -17.89 -6.72
N GLN A 326 13.19 -18.13 -5.61
CA GLN A 326 12.86 -17.52 -4.32
C GLN A 326 13.09 -16.01 -4.34
N VAL A 327 12.12 -15.22 -3.87
CA VAL A 327 12.26 -13.76 -3.82
C VAL A 327 13.05 -13.31 -2.59
N PHE A 328 12.55 -13.61 -1.39
CA PHE A 328 13.16 -13.27 -0.10
C PHE A 328 13.71 -14.51 0.60
N ASP A 329 14.94 -14.39 1.10
CA ASP A 329 15.59 -15.41 1.95
C ASP A 329 15.08 -15.35 3.40
N ALA A 330 14.62 -14.17 3.85
CA ALA A 330 14.06 -13.97 5.18
C ALA A 330 13.01 -12.86 5.19
N VAL A 331 12.00 -13.02 6.04
CA VAL A 331 10.98 -12.00 6.31
C VAL A 331 10.90 -11.71 7.80
N CYS A 332 10.81 -10.43 8.16
CA CYS A 332 10.72 -9.96 9.54
C CYS A 332 9.46 -9.07 9.72
N PRO A 333 8.29 -9.67 9.96
CA PRO A 333 7.07 -8.92 10.23
C PRO A 333 7.03 -8.40 11.67
N TYR A 334 7.05 -7.08 11.86
CA TYR A 334 7.02 -6.45 13.19
C TYR A 334 5.63 -5.90 13.55
N VAL A 335 5.13 -6.21 14.76
CA VAL A 335 3.84 -5.71 15.30
C VAL A 335 2.67 -5.90 14.33
N ALA A 336 2.51 -7.13 13.85
CA ALA A 336 1.50 -7.49 12.84
C ALA A 336 0.36 -8.36 13.35
N GLY A 337 0.39 -8.79 14.62
CA GLY A 337 -0.54 -9.80 15.14
C GLY A 337 -0.46 -11.09 14.32
N GLY A 338 -1.53 -11.88 14.27
CA GLY A 338 -1.70 -13.05 13.41
C GLY A 338 -2.44 -12.72 12.13
N GLY A 339 -3.16 -11.59 12.09
CA GLY A 339 -3.95 -11.15 10.94
C GLY A 339 -3.17 -11.07 9.63
N ARG A 340 -3.86 -11.48 8.58
CA ARG A 340 -3.53 -11.20 7.17
C ARG A 340 -4.24 -9.93 6.72
N MET A 341 -3.96 -9.43 5.52
CA MET A 341 -4.57 -8.17 5.08
C MET A 341 -5.87 -8.38 4.33
N PHE A 342 -6.76 -7.39 4.42
CA PHE A 342 -7.91 -7.26 3.54
C PHE A 342 -7.47 -6.65 2.19
N LEU A 343 -6.51 -7.29 1.52
CA LEU A 343 -5.88 -6.82 0.27
C LEU A 343 -6.37 -7.55 -0.97
N ASN A 344 -6.56 -8.86 -0.86
CA ASN A 344 -6.82 -9.73 -2.00
C ASN A 344 -8.28 -10.19 -2.02
N TYR A 345 -9.18 -9.22 -2.11
CA TYR A 345 -10.64 -9.39 -2.08
C TYR A 345 -11.29 -8.40 -3.07
N GLU A 346 -12.50 -8.72 -3.56
CA GLU A 346 -13.30 -7.76 -4.32
C GLU A 346 -13.75 -6.64 -3.36
N PHE A 347 -13.51 -5.37 -3.73
CA PHE A 347 -13.65 -4.21 -2.84
C PHE A 347 -12.77 -4.25 -1.55
N ALA A 348 -11.54 -4.74 -1.69
CA ALA A 348 -10.55 -4.76 -0.61
C ALA A 348 -10.25 -3.38 0.01
N ARG A 349 -9.97 -3.34 1.32
CA ARG A 349 -9.58 -2.15 2.10
C ARG A 349 -8.32 -2.45 2.95
N PRO A 350 -7.11 -2.36 2.38
CA PRO A 350 -5.90 -2.95 2.98
C PRO A 350 -5.42 -2.31 4.29
N VAL A 351 -5.97 -1.16 4.69
CA VAL A 351 -5.55 -0.45 5.92
C VAL A 351 -6.36 -0.83 7.15
N THR A 352 -7.45 -1.57 6.97
CA THR A 352 -8.36 -1.93 8.06
C THR A 352 -7.89 -3.19 8.76
N SER A 353 -8.31 -3.33 10.01
CA SER A 353 -8.04 -4.47 10.90
C SER A 353 -9.14 -4.48 11.93
N SER A 354 -9.47 -5.65 12.45
CA SER A 354 -10.23 -5.74 13.69
C SER A 354 -9.51 -4.96 14.79
N GLN A 355 -10.20 -3.98 15.38
CA GLN A 355 -9.74 -3.20 16.53
C GLN A 355 -10.71 -3.41 17.69
N GLN A 356 -10.26 -3.16 18.92
CA GLN A 356 -11.12 -3.23 20.12
C GLN A 356 -12.45 -2.47 19.93
N HIS A 357 -12.37 -1.26 19.37
CA HIS A 357 -13.51 -0.35 19.25
C HIS A 357 -14.33 -0.55 17.97
N ASN A 358 -13.68 -0.66 16.82
CA ASN A 358 -14.28 -0.66 15.50
C ASN A 358 -13.70 -1.77 14.60
N ASP A 359 -14.30 -1.98 13.43
CA ASP A 359 -13.89 -2.93 12.40
C ASP A 359 -13.77 -4.38 12.89
N GLN A 360 -14.39 -4.74 14.02
CA GLN A 360 -14.39 -6.11 14.58
C GLN A 360 -14.72 -7.23 13.58
N PRO A 361 -15.60 -7.02 12.57
CA PRO A 361 -15.86 -8.02 11.53
C PRO A 361 -14.77 -8.13 10.44
N ASP A 362 -13.80 -7.22 10.39
CA ASP A 362 -12.75 -7.22 9.37
C ASP A 362 -11.74 -8.35 9.60
N PRO A 363 -11.09 -8.87 8.53
CA PRO A 363 -10.21 -10.03 8.65
C PRO A 363 -9.07 -9.84 9.66
N GLU A 364 -9.05 -10.66 10.71
CA GLU A 364 -8.00 -10.71 11.74
C GLU A 364 -7.83 -12.15 12.25
N LEU A 365 -6.64 -12.49 12.75
CA LEU A 365 -6.32 -13.84 13.25
C LEU A 365 -5.50 -13.77 14.55
N PHE A 366 -5.76 -14.70 15.47
CA PHE A 366 -4.96 -14.88 16.67
C PHE A 366 -3.51 -15.30 16.32
N PRO A 367 -2.46 -14.83 17.05
CA PRO A 367 -2.52 -13.91 18.19
C PRO A 367 -2.68 -12.45 17.76
N PHE A 368 -3.58 -11.72 18.39
CA PHE A 368 -3.89 -10.34 17.98
C PHE A 368 -2.74 -9.37 18.26
N ALA A 369 -2.57 -8.36 17.39
CA ALA A 369 -1.54 -7.32 17.55
C ALA A 369 -1.89 -6.32 18.66
N TYR A 370 -3.18 -6.08 18.81
CA TYR A 370 -3.82 -5.17 19.74
C TYR A 370 -4.96 -5.93 20.42
N ASN A 371 -5.43 -5.44 21.56
CA ASN A 371 -6.64 -5.99 22.17
C ASN A 371 -7.78 -5.88 21.15
N VAL A 372 -8.47 -6.99 20.91
CA VAL A 372 -9.72 -7.07 20.14
C VAL A 372 -10.83 -7.45 21.08
#